data_AF-A0A3M7LE28-F1
#
_entry.id   AF-A0A3M7LE28-F1
#
_cell.length_a   1.000
_cell.length_b   1.000
_cell.length_c   1.000
_cell.angle_alpha   90.00
_cell.angle_beta   90.00
_cell.angle_gamma   90.00
#
_symmetry.space_group_name_H-M   'P 1'
#
loop_
_entity.id
_entity.type
_entity.pdbx_description
1 polymer ?
#
loop_
_entity_poly.entity_id
_entity_poly.type
_entity_poly.pdbx_seq_one_letter_code
_entity_poly.pdbx_strand_id
1 'polypeptide(L)'
;MKNKFLLALICITMLAVTACSESSREMNPALELKTGTYVVEDFGKTIPVSIEKENDHINVGFIYSAQLYTIKLNESNKEFIALLEEAVNKESTIHIYLRKNSNEIVKVEKLSDDESTAFRTSLMENQTIREKRNTYYKSVIENEGKLRSLFIKIKNNSCNGLHPSSPCANFNYGVDGCYARAHKIKQFLEENGYSSEKQWVYGNLRARTLDGKGCISWGYHVAILVTYINNYNKKVKAVVDPSLFPNKLVSIREWENACMNRSCGYVHVASRATTPSWIYYRSWDGRVKTMDINYNKTNCTLSKLRGYSGTQRAPADLASCNRLL
;
A
#
# COMPACT_ATOMS: atom_id res chain seq x y z
N MET A 1 11.51 -40.55 85.84
CA MET A 1 12.40 -41.40 85.03
C MET A 1 12.00 -41.31 83.56
N LYS A 2 12.94 -40.86 82.73
CA LYS A 2 13.13 -41.14 81.29
C LYS A 2 11.98 -40.88 80.29
N ASN A 3 12.19 -39.85 79.47
CA ASN A 3 12.42 -39.90 78.01
C ASN A 3 11.31 -40.60 77.15
N LYS A 4 10.75 -40.02 76.08
CA LYS A 4 11.37 -39.35 74.92
C LYS A 4 10.33 -38.64 74.02
N PHE A 5 10.76 -37.49 73.50
CA PHE A 5 10.69 -36.99 72.11
C PHE A 5 9.37 -37.03 71.30
N LEU A 6 8.90 -35.81 71.01
CA LEU A 6 9.02 -35.13 69.69
C LEU A 6 8.01 -35.45 68.57
N LEU A 7 7.30 -34.38 68.20
CA LEU A 7 7.21 -33.76 66.86
C LEU A 7 5.76 -33.53 66.42
N ALA A 8 5.38 -32.25 66.46
CA ALA A 8 4.15 -31.72 65.88
C ALA A 8 4.22 -31.74 64.36
N LEU A 9 3.15 -32.18 63.70
CA LEU A 9 2.87 -31.81 62.33
C LEU A 9 1.39 -31.40 62.21
N ILE A 10 1.21 -30.12 61.94
CA ILE A 10 -0.07 -29.44 61.75
C ILE A 10 -0.55 -29.76 60.33
N CYS A 11 -1.69 -30.45 60.20
CA CYS A 11 -2.41 -30.56 58.93
C CYS A 11 -3.33 -29.35 58.76
N ILE A 12 -2.89 -28.34 58.02
CA ILE A 12 -3.75 -27.27 57.51
C ILE A 12 -4.43 -27.79 56.24
N THR A 13 -5.74 -27.99 56.33
CA THR A 13 -6.64 -28.20 55.20
C THR A 13 -6.71 -26.94 54.36
N MET A 14 -6.09 -26.94 53.18
CA MET A 14 -6.32 -25.89 52.18
C MET A 14 -7.66 -26.13 51.48
N LEU A 15 -8.59 -25.21 51.67
CA LEU A 15 -9.78 -25.03 50.86
C LEU A 15 -9.36 -24.60 49.44
N ALA A 16 -9.60 -25.46 48.46
CA ALA A 16 -9.52 -25.07 47.06
C ALA A 16 -10.76 -24.23 46.70
N VAL A 17 -10.60 -22.92 46.65
CA VAL A 17 -11.55 -22.00 46.02
C VAL A 17 -11.45 -22.20 44.50
N THR A 18 -12.48 -22.76 43.90
CA THR A 18 -12.71 -22.71 42.45
C THR A 18 -13.11 -21.29 42.08
N ALA A 19 -12.14 -20.45 41.73
CA ALA A 19 -12.38 -19.16 41.10
C ALA A 19 -12.36 -19.34 39.58
N CYS A 20 -13.53 -19.20 38.95
CA CYS A 20 -13.61 -18.93 37.52
C CYS A 20 -12.95 -17.57 37.25
N SER A 21 -11.77 -17.57 36.63
CA SER A 21 -11.24 -16.36 36.02
C SER A 21 -11.66 -16.34 34.56
N GLU A 22 -12.78 -15.68 34.26
CA GLU A 22 -12.98 -15.05 32.96
C GLU A 22 -11.85 -14.03 32.78
N SER A 23 -10.77 -14.41 32.10
CA SER A 23 -9.83 -13.42 31.58
C SER A 23 -10.45 -12.80 30.33
N SER A 24 -11.18 -11.72 30.58
CA SER A 24 -11.63 -10.73 29.61
C SER A 24 -10.61 -10.53 28.50
N ARG A 25 -11.08 -10.69 27.26
CA ARG A 25 -10.47 -10.10 26.06
C ARG A 25 -10.20 -8.62 26.33
N GLU A 26 -8.94 -8.23 26.43
CA GLU A 26 -8.56 -6.84 26.21
C GLU A 26 -8.76 -6.53 24.72
N MET A 27 -10.00 -6.18 24.38
CA MET A 27 -10.25 -5.36 23.20
C MET A 27 -9.72 -3.97 23.52
N ASN A 28 -8.61 -3.61 22.88
CA ASN A 28 -8.08 -2.26 22.85
C ASN A 28 -9.24 -1.31 22.47
N PRO A 29 -9.71 -0.41 23.35
CA PRO A 29 -10.73 0.54 22.96
C PRO A 29 -10.06 1.53 22.01
N ALA A 30 -10.46 1.50 20.74
CA ALA A 30 -10.17 2.59 19.83
C ALA A 30 -10.64 3.88 20.53
N LEU A 31 -9.69 4.76 20.86
CA LEU A 31 -9.97 6.05 21.47
C LEU A 31 -10.80 6.85 20.46
N GLU A 32 -12.13 6.83 20.61
CA GLU A 32 -13.03 7.68 19.83
C GLU A 32 -12.82 9.13 20.28
N LEU A 33 -11.89 9.82 19.61
CA LEU A 33 -11.65 11.25 19.84
C LEU A 33 -12.86 12.03 19.27
N LYS A 34 -13.81 12.42 20.13
CA LYS A 34 -14.94 13.26 19.74
C LYS A 34 -14.50 14.72 19.63
N THR A 35 -14.01 15.14 18.46
CA THR A 35 -13.83 16.57 18.15
C THR A 35 -15.16 17.13 17.62
N GLY A 36 -15.96 17.66 18.54
CA GLY A 36 -17.05 18.63 18.31
C GLY A 36 -18.28 18.20 17.50
N THR A 37 -18.17 17.31 16.51
CA THR A 37 -19.29 16.92 15.63
C THR A 37 -19.10 15.58 14.89
N TYR A 38 -17.89 15.00 14.87
CA TYR A 38 -17.61 13.79 14.09
C TYR A 38 -16.93 12.71 14.93
N VAL A 39 -17.20 11.44 14.58
CA VAL A 39 -16.38 10.32 15.07
C VAL A 39 -15.13 10.27 14.21
N VAL A 40 -13.99 10.32 14.87
CA VAL A 40 -12.67 10.40 14.25
C VAL A 40 -12.00 9.03 14.28
N GLU A 41 -11.29 8.71 13.20
CA GLU A 41 -10.43 7.54 13.06
C GLU A 41 -8.97 7.99 12.99
N ASP A 42 -8.12 7.35 13.80
CA ASP A 42 -6.68 7.58 13.77
C ASP A 42 -6.07 6.85 12.57
N PHE A 43 -5.69 7.61 11.53
CA PHE A 43 -4.98 7.07 10.36
C PHE A 43 -3.51 6.76 10.68
N GLY A 44 -2.95 7.49 11.65
CA GLY A 44 -1.56 7.38 12.08
C GLY A 44 -0.61 8.34 11.40
N LYS A 45 0.68 8.05 11.58
CA LYS A 45 1.81 8.83 11.07
C LYS A 45 2.07 8.50 9.60
N THR A 46 2.26 9.53 8.77
CA THR A 46 2.48 9.40 7.33
C THR A 46 3.26 10.59 6.76
N ILE A 47 3.66 10.50 5.50
CA ILE A 47 4.27 11.59 4.74
C ILE A 47 3.32 11.97 3.59
N PRO A 48 2.77 13.20 3.58
CA PRO A 48 2.04 13.70 2.43
C PRO A 48 3.03 13.96 1.30
N VAL A 49 2.68 13.50 0.11
CA VAL A 49 3.55 13.55 -1.07
C VAL A 49 2.98 14.43 -2.15
N SER A 50 1.68 14.72 -2.14
CA SER A 50 1.03 15.59 -3.11
C SER A 50 -0.12 16.34 -2.46
N ILE A 51 -0.34 17.57 -2.92
CA ILE A 51 -1.45 18.41 -2.55
C ILE A 51 -1.97 19.12 -3.79
N GLU A 52 -3.26 18.98 -4.09
CA GLU A 52 -3.90 19.55 -5.28
C GLU A 52 -5.23 20.18 -4.87
N LYS A 53 -5.41 21.46 -5.16
CA LYS A 53 -6.64 22.18 -4.89
C LYS A 53 -7.69 21.86 -5.96
N GLU A 54 -8.88 21.44 -5.56
CA GLU A 54 -10.00 21.15 -6.45
C GLU A 54 -11.29 21.78 -5.89
N ASN A 55 -11.78 22.84 -6.53
CA ASN A 55 -12.99 23.56 -6.14
C ASN A 55 -13.01 23.98 -4.66
N ASP A 56 -13.81 23.28 -3.85
CA ASP A 56 -14.11 23.52 -2.44
C ASP A 56 -13.29 22.64 -1.47
N HIS A 57 -12.37 21.82 -2.00
CA HIS A 57 -11.51 20.95 -1.20
C HIS A 57 -10.09 20.88 -1.77
N ILE A 58 -9.23 20.21 -1.01
CA ILE A 58 -7.87 19.85 -1.39
C ILE A 58 -7.76 18.34 -1.37
N ASN A 59 -7.24 17.77 -2.46
CA ASN A 59 -6.81 16.39 -2.54
C ASN A 59 -5.39 16.26 -2.00
N VAL A 60 -5.18 15.30 -1.11
CA VAL A 60 -3.91 14.98 -0.48
C VAL A 60 -3.56 13.53 -0.80
N GLY A 61 -2.35 13.31 -1.32
CA GLY A 61 -1.79 11.98 -1.50
C GLY A 61 -0.77 11.68 -0.40
N PHE A 62 -0.78 10.45 0.11
CA PHE A 62 0.18 9.97 1.11
C PHE A 62 1.12 8.92 0.54
N ILE A 63 2.29 8.77 1.17
CA ILE A 63 3.22 7.68 0.84
C ILE A 63 2.50 6.32 0.82
N TYR A 64 2.84 5.48 -0.15
CA TYR A 64 2.23 4.18 -0.46
C TYR A 64 0.80 4.23 -0.99
N SER A 65 -0.15 4.83 -0.29
CA SER A 65 -1.56 4.77 -0.69
C SER A 65 -1.79 5.45 -2.03
N ALA A 66 -2.42 4.75 -2.97
CA ALA A 66 -2.87 5.36 -4.22
C ALA A 66 -4.12 6.21 -4.02
N GLN A 67 -4.81 6.08 -2.88
CA GLN A 67 -6.04 6.81 -2.58
C GLN A 67 -5.77 8.30 -2.41
N LEU A 68 -6.75 9.11 -2.82
CA LEU A 68 -6.80 10.53 -2.52
C LEU A 68 -7.61 10.77 -1.24
N TYR A 69 -7.05 11.57 -0.36
CA TYR A 69 -7.68 12.04 0.87
C TYR A 69 -8.09 13.49 0.68
N THR A 70 -9.16 13.94 1.33
CA THR A 70 -9.73 15.26 1.07
C THR A 70 -9.78 16.10 2.34
N ILE A 71 -9.43 17.38 2.25
CA ILE A 71 -9.70 18.36 3.32
C ILE A 71 -10.48 19.53 2.74
N LYS A 72 -11.56 19.95 3.41
CA LYS A 72 -12.41 21.07 2.95
C LYS A 72 -11.67 22.39 3.07
N LEU A 73 -11.85 23.27 2.09
CA LEU A 73 -11.35 24.64 2.10
C LEU A 73 -12.27 25.54 2.93
N ASN A 74 -11.98 25.68 4.21
CA ASN A 74 -12.69 26.59 5.11
C ASN A 74 -11.76 27.13 6.20
N GLU A 75 -12.19 28.18 6.91
CA GLU A 75 -11.37 28.81 7.95
C GLU A 75 -10.99 27.83 9.08
N SER A 76 -11.88 26.89 9.45
CA SER A 76 -11.57 25.90 10.49
C SER A 76 -10.44 24.93 10.13
N ASN A 77 -10.15 24.74 8.84
CA ASN A 77 -9.11 23.84 8.36
C ASN A 77 -7.81 24.56 7.96
N LYS A 78 -7.76 25.91 8.06
CA LYS A 78 -6.66 26.71 7.52
C LYS A 78 -5.29 26.31 8.08
N GLU A 79 -5.21 26.07 9.39
CA GLU A 79 -3.97 25.63 10.04
C GLU A 79 -3.57 24.21 9.62
N PHE A 80 -4.54 23.29 9.50
CA PHE A 80 -4.27 21.93 9.03
C PHE A 80 -3.79 21.90 7.58
N ILE A 81 -4.36 22.76 6.72
CA ILE A 81 -3.94 22.93 5.34
C ILE A 81 -2.50 23.46 5.27
N ALA A 82 -2.16 24.48 6.07
CA ALA A 82 -0.79 25.00 6.13
C ALA A 82 0.22 23.94 6.58
N LEU A 83 -0.13 23.10 7.56
CA LEU A 83 0.70 21.96 7.97
C LEU A 83 0.90 20.94 6.86
N LEU A 84 -0.16 20.63 6.09
CA LEU A 84 -0.08 19.72 4.94
C LEU A 84 0.82 20.28 3.84
N GLU A 85 0.67 21.56 3.49
CA GLU A 85 1.50 22.24 2.49
C GLU A 85 2.97 22.27 2.91
N GLU A 86 3.25 22.63 4.17
CA GLU A 86 4.60 22.59 4.72
C GLU A 86 5.18 21.17 4.65
N ALA A 87 4.38 20.17 5.04
CA ALA A 87 4.82 18.79 5.07
C ALA A 87 5.06 18.19 3.68
N VAL A 88 4.29 18.57 2.65
CA VAL A 88 4.58 18.17 1.26
C VAL A 88 5.88 18.80 0.78
N ASN A 89 6.09 20.08 1.08
CA ASN A 89 7.29 20.80 0.63
C ASN A 89 8.57 20.25 1.27
N LYS A 90 8.53 20.00 2.60
CA LYS A 90 9.66 19.49 3.40
C LYS A 90 9.71 17.96 3.48
N GLU A 91 8.71 17.29 2.92
CA GLU A 91 8.48 15.85 3.03
C GLU A 91 8.43 15.35 4.48
N SER A 92 7.98 16.20 5.41
CA SER A 92 7.99 15.87 6.83
C SER A 92 6.85 14.93 7.20
N THR A 93 7.07 14.17 8.27
CA THR A 93 6.05 13.27 8.81
C THR A 93 5.03 14.08 9.62
N ILE A 94 3.76 13.75 9.46
CA ILE A 94 2.63 14.30 10.21
C ILE A 94 1.72 13.17 10.69
N HIS A 95 0.88 13.47 11.68
CA HIS A 95 -0.17 12.57 12.14
C HIS A 95 -1.51 13.00 11.56
N ILE A 96 -2.21 12.08 10.91
CA ILE A 96 -3.49 12.33 10.26
C ILE A 96 -4.63 11.67 11.02
N TYR A 97 -5.74 12.37 11.08
CA TYR A 97 -7.01 11.85 11.57
C TYR A 97 -8.09 12.07 10.53
N LEU A 98 -8.87 11.02 10.30
CA LEU A 98 -9.92 10.99 9.29
C LEU A 98 -11.29 10.99 9.94
N ARG A 99 -12.30 11.47 9.22
CA ARG A 99 -13.69 11.16 9.54
C ARG A 99 -13.88 9.65 9.38
N LYS A 100 -14.48 8.99 10.38
CA LYS A 100 -14.72 7.54 10.38
C LYS A 100 -15.40 7.09 9.07
N ASN A 101 -14.87 6.01 8.47
CA ASN A 101 -15.34 5.44 7.19
C ASN A 101 -15.28 6.41 6.00
N SER A 102 -14.35 7.37 6.01
CA SER A 102 -14.18 8.36 4.94
C SER A 102 -12.70 8.67 4.72
N ASN A 103 -12.39 9.22 3.55
CA ASN A 103 -11.10 9.80 3.21
C ASN A 103 -10.99 11.29 3.58
N GLU A 104 -11.99 11.84 4.29
CA GLU A 104 -11.98 13.23 4.73
C GLU A 104 -11.05 13.42 5.93
N ILE A 105 -9.99 14.20 5.75
CA ILE A 105 -9.10 14.64 6.81
C ILE A 105 -9.84 15.67 7.66
N VAL A 106 -9.88 15.43 8.97
CA VAL A 106 -10.56 16.30 9.94
C VAL A 106 -9.61 16.91 10.96
N LYS A 107 -8.38 16.38 11.07
CA LYS A 107 -7.34 16.93 11.94
C LYS A 107 -5.96 16.49 11.45
N VAL A 108 -5.00 17.40 11.59
CA VAL A 108 -3.58 17.19 11.28
C VAL A 108 -2.76 17.64 12.47
N GLU A 109 -1.85 16.80 12.93
CA GLU A 109 -0.89 17.16 13.99
C GLU A 109 0.54 17.14 13.46
N LYS A 110 1.29 18.17 13.84
CA LYS A 110 2.73 18.22 13.65
C LYS A 110 3.39 17.27 14.65
N LEU A 111 4.34 16.47 14.16
CA LEU A 111 5.18 15.65 15.03
C LEU A 111 6.42 16.44 15.47
N SER A 112 7.03 16.01 16.57
CA SER A 112 8.38 16.48 16.92
C SER A 112 9.41 16.06 15.86
N ASP A 113 10.53 16.79 15.78
CA ASP A 113 11.58 16.49 14.80
C ASP A 113 12.18 15.09 15.02
N ASP A 114 12.30 14.65 16.27
CA ASP A 114 12.77 13.32 16.64
C ASP A 114 11.81 12.22 16.17
N GLU A 115 10.51 12.38 16.40
CA GLU A 115 9.50 11.43 15.91
C GLU A 115 9.45 11.37 14.39
N SER A 116 9.57 12.53 13.73
CA SER A 116 9.61 12.61 12.28
C SER A 116 10.84 11.89 11.73
N THR A 117 12.01 12.09 12.37
CA THR A 117 13.27 11.43 11.99
C THR A 117 13.20 9.93 12.20
N ALA A 118 12.68 9.48 13.34
CA ALA A 118 12.49 8.06 13.64
C ALA A 118 11.57 7.39 12.61
N PHE A 119 10.46 8.04 12.26
CA PHE A 119 9.54 7.53 11.24
C PHE A 119 10.21 7.44 9.87
N ARG A 120 10.93 8.47 9.43
CA ARG A 120 11.63 8.45 8.13
C ARG A 120 12.70 7.35 8.08
N THR A 121 13.46 7.20 9.16
CA THR A 121 14.46 6.13 9.29
C THR A 121 13.81 4.75 9.18
N SER A 122 12.63 4.58 9.79
CA SER A 122 11.84 3.34 9.71
C SER A 122 11.37 3.01 8.28
N LEU A 123 11.22 4.00 7.41
CA LEU A 123 10.84 3.78 6.01
C LEU A 123 12.01 3.38 5.10
N MET A 124 13.24 3.57 5.56
CA MET A 124 14.45 3.31 4.78
C MET A 124 14.96 1.88 5.07
N GLU A 125 14.65 0.94 4.17
CA GLU A 125 15.27 -0.38 4.22
C GLU A 125 16.78 -0.29 3.90
N ASN A 126 17.59 -1.07 4.62
CA ASN A 126 19.05 -1.06 4.53
C ASN A 126 19.53 -1.44 3.11
N GLN A 127 20.16 -0.48 2.44
CA GLN A 127 20.60 -0.58 1.04
C GLN A 127 21.68 -1.64 0.80
N THR A 128 22.30 -2.23 1.82
CA THR A 128 23.39 -3.22 1.64
C THR A 128 22.92 -4.54 1.02
N ILE A 129 21.62 -4.88 1.06
CA ILE A 129 21.09 -6.09 0.38
C ILE A 129 21.02 -5.89 -1.16
N ARG A 130 21.15 -4.66 -1.65
CA ARG A 130 20.97 -4.19 -3.04
C ARG A 130 21.96 -4.79 -4.06
N GLU A 131 23.22 -4.91 -3.70
CA GLU A 131 24.30 -5.13 -4.69
C GLU A 131 24.41 -6.58 -5.18
N LYS A 132 23.86 -7.55 -4.44
CA LYS A 132 23.95 -8.98 -4.80
C LYS A 132 22.81 -9.48 -5.71
N ARG A 133 21.64 -8.82 -5.75
CA ARG A 133 20.46 -9.36 -6.50
C ARG A 133 20.40 -8.96 -7.98
N ASN A 134 21.00 -7.85 -8.40
CA ASN A 134 20.83 -7.34 -9.78
C ASN A 134 21.64 -8.08 -10.86
N THR A 135 22.58 -8.94 -10.50
CA THR A 135 23.45 -9.64 -11.47
C THR A 135 22.90 -10.98 -11.95
N TYR A 136 21.83 -11.51 -11.33
CA TYR A 136 21.36 -12.88 -11.61
C TYR A 136 20.24 -12.98 -12.67
N TYR A 137 19.47 -11.91 -12.89
CA TYR A 137 18.24 -11.98 -13.67
C TYR A 137 18.36 -11.33 -15.06
N LYS A 138 17.82 -12.00 -16.09
CA LYS A 138 17.76 -11.47 -17.45
C LYS A 138 16.82 -10.26 -17.52
N SER A 139 17.29 -9.15 -18.06
CA SER A 139 16.49 -7.92 -18.22
C SER A 139 15.64 -7.89 -19.50
N VAL A 140 15.82 -8.85 -20.39
CA VAL A 140 15.10 -8.97 -21.66
C VAL A 140 14.53 -10.38 -21.79
N ILE A 141 13.21 -10.47 -22.00
CA ILE A 141 12.51 -11.72 -22.28
C ILE A 141 12.69 -12.09 -23.76
N GLU A 142 12.94 -13.37 -24.01
CA GLU A 142 13.44 -13.88 -25.29
C GLU A 142 12.48 -13.64 -26.46
N ASN A 143 11.16 -13.68 -26.23
CA ASN A 143 10.16 -13.40 -27.24
C ASN A 143 8.78 -13.07 -26.63
N GLU A 144 7.86 -12.59 -27.47
CA GLU A 144 6.49 -12.27 -27.08
C GLU A 144 5.73 -13.49 -26.54
N GLY A 145 5.93 -14.68 -27.11
CA GLY A 145 5.28 -15.92 -26.66
C GLY A 145 5.64 -16.29 -25.22
N LYS A 146 6.93 -16.15 -24.86
CA LYS A 146 7.40 -16.33 -23.47
C LYS A 146 6.78 -15.31 -22.52
N LEU A 147 6.72 -14.04 -22.92
CA LEU A 147 6.09 -12.99 -22.12
C LEU A 147 4.59 -13.25 -21.92
N ARG A 148 3.87 -13.69 -22.96
CA ARG A 148 2.45 -14.10 -22.86
C ARG A 148 2.25 -15.28 -21.91
N SER A 149 3.13 -16.28 -21.96
CA SER A 149 3.10 -17.40 -21.02
C SER A 149 3.27 -16.94 -19.57
N LEU A 150 4.24 -16.05 -19.30
CA LEU A 150 4.45 -15.46 -17.98
C LEU A 150 3.21 -14.66 -17.52
N PHE A 151 2.62 -13.85 -18.41
CA PHE A 151 1.39 -13.10 -18.12
C PHE A 151 0.23 -14.01 -17.70
N ILE A 152 0.00 -15.11 -18.42
CA ILE A 152 -1.04 -16.10 -18.09
C ILE A 152 -0.77 -16.72 -16.71
N LYS A 153 0.48 -17.07 -16.40
CA LYS A 153 0.82 -17.61 -15.08
C LYS A 153 0.59 -16.59 -13.97
N ILE A 154 0.98 -15.33 -14.14
CA ILE A 154 0.72 -14.24 -13.19
C ILE A 154 -0.77 -14.13 -12.90
N LYS A 155 -1.60 -14.13 -13.95
CA LYS A 155 -3.05 -14.07 -13.82
C LYS A 155 -3.60 -15.29 -13.07
N ASN A 156 -3.13 -16.49 -13.40
CA ASN A 156 -3.60 -17.72 -12.77
C ASN A 156 -3.21 -17.83 -11.29
N ASN A 157 -2.14 -17.17 -10.87
CA ASN A 157 -1.71 -17.09 -9.46
C ASN A 157 -2.36 -15.92 -8.68
N SER A 158 -3.23 -15.13 -9.33
CA SER A 158 -3.99 -14.06 -8.67
C SER A 158 -5.07 -14.60 -7.74
N CYS A 159 -5.64 -13.76 -6.87
CA CYS A 159 -6.63 -14.22 -5.88
C CYS A 159 -7.91 -14.80 -6.48
N ASN A 160 -8.22 -14.46 -7.73
CA ASN A 160 -9.36 -14.98 -8.47
C ASN A 160 -8.92 -15.88 -9.63
N GLY A 161 -7.65 -16.29 -9.63
CA GLY A 161 -7.08 -17.18 -10.64
C GLY A 161 -7.39 -18.65 -10.34
N LEU A 162 -7.00 -19.52 -11.27
CA LEU A 162 -7.20 -20.97 -11.17
C LEU A 162 -6.35 -21.62 -10.05
N HIS A 163 -5.19 -21.02 -9.74
CA HIS A 163 -4.22 -21.57 -8.79
C HIS A 163 -3.65 -20.46 -7.90
N PRO A 164 -4.45 -19.85 -7.01
CA PRO A 164 -4.02 -18.73 -6.19
C PRO A 164 -2.89 -19.15 -5.23
N SER A 165 -1.71 -18.56 -5.38
CA SER A 165 -0.60 -18.71 -4.42
C SER A 165 -0.79 -17.70 -3.28
N SER A 166 -0.70 -18.11 -2.01
CA SER A 166 -0.85 -17.18 -0.88
C SER A 166 0.47 -16.50 -0.48
N PRO A 167 0.49 -15.17 -0.24
CA PRO A 167 -0.59 -14.23 -0.53
C PRO A 167 -0.66 -13.92 -2.03
N CYS A 168 -1.88 -13.87 -2.55
CA CYS A 168 -2.17 -13.72 -3.96
C CYS A 168 -2.32 -12.23 -4.33
N ALA A 169 -2.02 -11.86 -5.58
CA ALA A 169 -2.31 -10.52 -6.06
C ALA A 169 -3.81 -10.37 -6.34
N ASN A 170 -4.51 -9.47 -5.64
CA ASN A 170 -5.92 -9.21 -5.91
C ASN A 170 -6.10 -8.15 -7.01
N PHE A 171 -6.11 -8.58 -8.28
CA PHE A 171 -6.30 -7.67 -9.42
C PHE A 171 -7.73 -7.15 -9.58
N ASN A 172 -8.73 -7.79 -8.95
CA ASN A 172 -10.13 -7.34 -9.03
C ASN A 172 -10.44 -6.18 -8.08
N TYR A 173 -9.53 -5.83 -7.18
CA TYR A 173 -9.66 -4.69 -6.29
C TYR A 173 -8.74 -3.55 -6.72
N GLY A 174 -9.34 -2.50 -7.29
CA GLY A 174 -8.60 -1.40 -7.89
C GLY A 174 -8.36 -0.22 -6.96
N VAL A 175 -9.08 -0.08 -5.85
CA VAL A 175 -9.07 1.14 -5.00
C VAL A 175 -7.68 1.52 -4.50
N ASP A 176 -6.89 0.55 -4.04
CA ASP A 176 -5.53 0.78 -3.54
C ASP A 176 -4.65 -0.47 -3.72
N GLY A 177 -3.39 -0.43 -3.32
CA GLY A 177 -2.47 -1.57 -3.28
C GLY A 177 -1.74 -1.87 -4.59
N CYS A 178 -1.76 -0.93 -5.57
CA CYS A 178 -1.07 -1.08 -6.85
C CYS A 178 0.43 -1.37 -6.68
N TYR A 179 1.07 -0.72 -5.71
CA TYR A 179 2.46 -0.93 -5.34
C TYR A 179 2.76 -2.38 -4.93
N ALA A 180 1.91 -2.97 -4.08
CA ALA A 180 2.02 -4.37 -3.65
C ALA A 180 1.75 -5.35 -4.80
N ARG A 181 0.73 -5.10 -5.63
CA ARG A 181 0.45 -5.93 -6.82
C ARG A 181 1.62 -5.92 -7.80
N ALA A 182 2.16 -4.75 -8.11
CA ALA A 182 3.33 -4.62 -8.97
C ALA A 182 4.54 -5.36 -8.38
N HIS A 183 4.79 -5.24 -7.06
CA HIS A 183 5.91 -5.94 -6.42
C HIS A 183 5.74 -7.46 -6.40
N LYS A 184 4.51 -7.96 -6.27
CA LYS A 184 4.24 -9.39 -6.38
C LYS A 184 4.44 -9.93 -7.80
N ILE A 185 4.07 -9.14 -8.82
CA ILE A 185 4.39 -9.48 -10.21
C ILE A 185 5.90 -9.52 -10.44
N LYS A 186 6.66 -8.54 -9.89
CA LYS A 186 8.13 -8.59 -9.90
C LYS A 186 8.65 -9.90 -9.30
N GLN A 187 8.19 -10.27 -8.10
CA GLN A 187 8.61 -11.50 -7.43
C GLN A 187 8.44 -12.71 -8.36
N PHE A 188 7.27 -12.81 -8.99
CA PHE A 188 6.97 -13.89 -9.92
C PHE A 188 7.93 -13.90 -11.13
N LEU A 189 8.27 -12.75 -11.69
CA LEU A 189 9.22 -12.65 -12.80
C LEU A 189 10.64 -13.07 -12.39
N GLU A 190 11.09 -12.67 -11.19
CA GLU A 190 12.39 -13.04 -10.63
C GLU A 190 12.48 -14.56 -10.39
N GLU A 191 11.42 -15.17 -9.86
CA GLU A 191 11.30 -16.63 -9.71
C GLU A 191 11.37 -17.37 -11.07
N ASN A 192 11.07 -16.67 -12.17
CA ASN A 192 11.21 -17.19 -13.53
C ASN A 192 12.51 -16.73 -14.22
N GLY A 193 13.44 -16.10 -13.50
CA GLY A 193 14.77 -15.71 -14.00
C GLY A 193 14.84 -14.34 -14.67
N TYR A 194 13.82 -13.49 -14.54
CA TYR A 194 13.75 -12.19 -15.22
C TYR A 194 13.68 -11.01 -14.26
N SER A 195 14.41 -9.94 -14.59
CA SER A 195 14.25 -8.64 -13.97
C SER A 195 13.22 -7.81 -14.76
N SER A 196 12.83 -6.70 -14.17
CA SER A 196 11.83 -5.80 -14.73
C SER A 196 12.05 -4.36 -14.27
N GLU A 197 11.29 -3.45 -14.83
CA GLU A 197 11.15 -2.07 -14.40
C GLU A 197 9.75 -1.86 -13.80
N LYS A 198 9.53 -0.69 -13.20
CA LYS A 198 8.20 -0.19 -12.87
C LYS A 198 7.92 1.08 -13.65
N GLN A 199 6.70 1.18 -14.18
CA GLN A 199 6.18 2.39 -14.77
C GLN A 199 5.22 3.06 -13.78
N TRP A 200 5.47 4.33 -13.50
CA TRP A 200 4.70 5.17 -12.58
C TRP A 200 4.01 6.28 -13.36
N VAL A 201 2.75 6.55 -13.02
CA VAL A 201 2.00 7.72 -13.49
C VAL A 201 1.37 8.39 -12.28
N TYR A 202 1.45 9.72 -12.20
CA TYR A 202 1.02 10.53 -11.06
C TYR A 202 0.04 11.63 -11.52
N GLY A 203 -0.91 11.99 -10.66
CA GLY A 203 -1.87 13.08 -10.90
C GLY A 203 -3.27 12.74 -10.37
N ASN A 204 -4.29 13.46 -10.82
CA ASN A 204 -5.69 13.11 -10.60
C ASN A 204 -6.08 12.03 -11.62
N LEU A 205 -5.88 10.78 -11.26
CA LEU A 205 -6.09 9.63 -12.14
C LEU A 205 -7.47 9.03 -11.89
N ARG A 206 -8.10 8.54 -12.97
CA ARG A 206 -9.40 7.87 -12.91
C ARG A 206 -9.38 6.63 -13.78
N ALA A 207 -9.85 5.51 -13.25
CA ALA A 207 -9.97 4.26 -13.98
C ALA A 207 -11.35 3.62 -13.78
N ARG A 208 -11.74 2.77 -14.73
CA ARG A 208 -12.92 1.91 -14.56
C ARG A 208 -12.53 0.64 -13.80
N THR A 209 -13.42 0.13 -12.98
CA THR A 209 -13.30 -1.24 -12.45
C THR A 209 -13.34 -2.26 -13.58
N LEU A 210 -12.80 -3.46 -13.34
CA LEU A 210 -12.77 -4.53 -14.36
C LEU A 210 -14.17 -4.97 -14.84
N ASP A 211 -15.19 -4.86 -13.98
CA ASP A 211 -16.59 -5.12 -14.35
C ASP A 211 -17.27 -3.94 -15.07
N GLY A 212 -16.57 -2.81 -15.21
CA GLY A 212 -17.05 -1.58 -15.84
C GLY A 212 -18.06 -0.77 -15.01
N LYS A 213 -18.50 -1.29 -13.86
CA LYS A 213 -19.61 -0.72 -13.07
C LYS A 213 -19.21 0.44 -12.17
N GLY A 214 -17.94 0.53 -11.80
CA GLY A 214 -17.42 1.52 -10.88
C GLY A 214 -16.31 2.37 -11.48
N CYS A 215 -16.04 3.48 -10.80
CA CYS A 215 -14.90 4.34 -11.06
C CYS A 215 -13.98 4.34 -9.84
N ILE A 216 -12.68 4.38 -10.11
CA ILE A 216 -11.63 4.41 -9.11
C ILE A 216 -10.84 5.71 -9.31
N SER A 217 -10.44 6.32 -8.21
CA SER A 217 -9.64 7.55 -8.20
C SER A 217 -8.30 7.29 -7.54
N TRP A 218 -7.22 7.74 -8.18
CA TRP A 218 -5.88 7.61 -7.63
C TRP A 218 -5.08 8.91 -7.71
N GLY A 219 -4.18 9.11 -6.75
CA GLY A 219 -3.09 10.10 -6.85
C GLY A 219 -1.90 9.61 -7.68
N TYR A 220 -1.76 8.28 -7.81
CA TYR A 220 -0.79 7.65 -8.69
C TYR A 220 -1.19 6.20 -9.01
N HIS A 221 -0.64 5.63 -10.08
CA HIS A 221 -0.72 4.20 -10.33
C HIS A 221 0.66 3.66 -10.76
N VAL A 222 0.89 2.37 -10.50
CA VAL A 222 2.14 1.70 -10.83
C VAL A 222 1.89 0.29 -11.33
N ALA A 223 2.64 -0.09 -12.35
CA ALA A 223 2.64 -1.44 -12.91
C ALA A 223 4.05 -1.89 -13.30
N ILE A 224 4.20 -3.18 -13.57
CA ILE A 224 5.46 -3.77 -14.04
C ILE A 224 5.65 -3.50 -15.53
N LEU A 225 6.85 -3.07 -15.89
CA LEU A 225 7.30 -2.83 -17.24
C LEU A 225 8.38 -3.85 -17.60
N VAL A 226 8.17 -4.59 -18.68
CA VAL A 226 9.05 -5.68 -19.12
C VAL A 226 9.54 -5.42 -20.53
N THR A 227 10.83 -5.62 -20.74
CA THR A 227 11.45 -5.58 -22.07
C THR A 227 11.44 -6.98 -22.67
N TYR A 228 11.02 -7.12 -23.93
CA TYR A 228 11.03 -8.38 -24.67
C TYR A 228 11.45 -8.17 -26.13
N ILE A 229 11.84 -9.24 -26.81
CA ILE A 229 12.11 -9.23 -28.25
C ILE A 229 10.80 -9.51 -29.01
N ASN A 230 10.37 -8.61 -29.89
CA ASN A 230 9.19 -8.84 -30.72
C ASN A 230 9.50 -9.71 -31.95
N ASN A 231 8.47 -10.00 -32.76
CA ASN A 231 8.60 -10.81 -33.98
C ASN A 231 9.49 -10.18 -35.06
N TYR A 232 9.87 -8.91 -34.92
CA TYR A 232 10.82 -8.20 -35.79
C TYR A 232 12.24 -8.15 -35.20
N ASN A 233 12.53 -8.96 -34.18
CA ASN A 233 13.80 -9.02 -33.47
C ASN A 233 14.21 -7.68 -32.80
N LYS A 234 13.24 -6.82 -32.46
CA LYS A 234 13.47 -5.53 -31.78
C LYS A 234 13.13 -5.64 -30.29
N LYS A 235 13.95 -5.02 -29.44
CA LYS A 235 13.64 -4.80 -28.03
C LYS A 235 12.50 -3.81 -27.91
N VAL A 236 11.40 -4.24 -27.30
CA VAL A 236 10.21 -3.43 -27.04
C VAL A 236 9.76 -3.63 -25.60
N LYS A 237 8.98 -2.67 -25.07
CA LYS A 237 8.47 -2.73 -23.70
C LYS A 237 6.96 -2.95 -23.69
N ALA A 238 6.48 -3.73 -22.72
CA ALA A 238 5.07 -3.91 -22.44
C ALA A 238 4.80 -3.76 -20.93
N VAL A 239 3.64 -3.21 -20.61
CA VAL A 239 3.13 -3.13 -19.24
C VAL A 239 2.36 -4.41 -18.92
N VAL A 240 2.63 -4.97 -17.75
CA VAL A 240 1.93 -6.11 -17.15
C VAL A 240 1.09 -5.59 -15.99
N ASP A 241 -0.20 -5.36 -16.26
CA ASP A 241 -1.17 -4.92 -15.27
C ASP A 241 -2.54 -5.60 -15.47
N PRO A 242 -2.74 -6.80 -14.88
CA PRO A 242 -4.02 -7.47 -14.97
C PRO A 242 -5.17 -6.75 -14.24
N SER A 243 -4.89 -5.73 -13.42
CA SER A 243 -5.95 -4.94 -12.74
C SER A 243 -6.65 -3.94 -13.65
N LEU A 244 -6.05 -3.63 -14.81
CA LEU A 244 -6.67 -2.83 -15.88
C LEU A 244 -6.87 -3.63 -17.17
N PHE A 245 -5.94 -4.55 -17.46
CA PHE A 245 -5.93 -5.33 -18.70
C PHE A 245 -5.82 -6.83 -18.40
N PRO A 246 -6.90 -7.50 -17.98
CA PRO A 246 -6.83 -8.87 -17.45
C PRO A 246 -6.43 -9.93 -18.49
N ASN A 247 -6.47 -9.59 -19.78
CA ASN A 247 -6.25 -10.53 -20.89
C ASN A 247 -5.25 -10.01 -21.94
N LYS A 248 -4.55 -8.89 -21.68
CA LYS A 248 -3.77 -8.20 -22.71
C LYS A 248 -2.49 -7.60 -22.14
N LEU A 249 -1.38 -7.85 -22.83
CA LEU A 249 -0.15 -7.05 -22.71
C LEU A 249 -0.33 -5.75 -23.49
N VAL A 250 -0.03 -4.62 -22.87
CA VAL A 250 -0.29 -3.30 -23.47
C VAL A 250 0.97 -2.45 -23.52
N SER A 251 0.99 -1.48 -24.44
CA SER A 251 2.01 -0.44 -24.43
C SER A 251 1.86 0.48 -23.21
N ILE A 252 2.92 1.23 -22.89
CA ILE A 252 2.87 2.27 -21.84
C ILE A 252 1.72 3.26 -22.10
N ARG A 253 1.57 3.71 -23.35
CA ARG A 253 0.53 4.67 -23.74
C ARG A 253 -0.88 4.12 -23.53
N GLU A 254 -1.14 2.88 -23.93
CA GLU A 254 -2.44 2.24 -23.69
C GLU A 254 -2.75 2.11 -22.20
N TRP A 255 -1.74 1.74 -21.39
CA TRP A 255 -1.89 1.64 -19.94
C TRP A 255 -2.17 2.99 -19.29
N GLU A 256 -1.39 4.02 -19.62
CA GLU A 256 -1.61 5.38 -19.09
C GLU A 256 -2.99 5.92 -19.49
N ASN A 257 -3.46 5.66 -20.70
CA ASN A 257 -4.80 6.06 -21.13
C ASN A 257 -5.91 5.42 -20.27
N ALA A 258 -5.74 4.17 -19.83
CA ALA A 258 -6.69 3.54 -18.92
C ALA A 258 -6.69 4.15 -17.51
N CYS A 259 -5.57 4.75 -17.08
CA CYS A 259 -5.49 5.55 -15.85
C CYS A 259 -6.07 6.97 -15.99
N MET A 260 -6.39 7.41 -17.21
CA MET A 260 -6.93 8.74 -17.53
C MET A 260 -8.36 8.66 -18.08
N ASN A 261 -9.18 7.78 -17.52
CA ASN A 261 -10.53 7.55 -18.01
C ASN A 261 -11.47 8.72 -17.66
N ARG A 262 -11.63 9.64 -18.61
CA ARG A 262 -12.51 10.83 -18.49
C ARG A 262 -13.99 10.52 -18.26
N SER A 263 -14.45 9.30 -18.58
CA SER A 263 -15.82 8.89 -18.24
C SER A 263 -16.05 8.75 -16.72
N CYS A 264 -14.97 8.76 -15.94
CA CYS A 264 -14.97 8.71 -14.47
C CYS A 264 -14.71 10.05 -13.80
N GLY A 265 -14.74 11.15 -14.56
CA GLY A 265 -14.58 12.52 -14.06
C GLY A 265 -13.36 13.24 -14.62
N TYR A 266 -13.02 14.36 -13.99
CA TYR A 266 -11.83 15.14 -14.32
C TYR A 266 -10.56 14.29 -14.10
N VAL A 267 -9.62 14.41 -15.04
CA VAL A 267 -8.34 13.71 -15.01
C VAL A 267 -7.21 14.66 -15.38
N HIS A 268 -6.09 14.50 -14.71
CA HIS A 268 -4.86 15.25 -14.98
C HIS A 268 -3.65 14.37 -14.66
N VAL A 269 -2.63 14.38 -15.51
CA VAL A 269 -1.36 13.71 -15.25
C VAL A 269 -0.29 14.75 -14.97
N ALA A 270 0.22 14.74 -13.74
CA ALA A 270 1.27 15.62 -13.29
C ALA A 270 2.66 15.15 -13.76
N SER A 271 2.97 13.85 -13.63
CA SER A 271 4.28 13.32 -14.00
C SER A 271 4.26 11.82 -14.29
N ARG A 272 5.36 11.34 -14.86
CA ARG A 272 5.61 9.92 -15.18
C ARG A 272 7.06 9.59 -14.83
N ALA A 273 7.31 8.35 -14.46
CA ALA A 273 8.66 7.87 -14.24
C ALA A 273 8.78 6.37 -14.55
N THR A 274 9.96 5.96 -15.01
CA THR A 274 10.35 4.55 -15.03
C THR A 274 11.43 4.34 -13.98
N THR A 275 11.33 3.27 -13.21
CA THR A 275 12.35 2.89 -12.21
C THR A 275 12.74 1.43 -12.35
N PRO A 276 13.87 1.00 -11.78
CA PRO A 276 14.08 -0.40 -11.48
C PRO A 276 12.91 -0.98 -10.66
N SER A 277 12.55 -2.24 -10.88
CA SER A 277 11.36 -2.82 -10.24
C SER A 277 11.51 -3.05 -8.74
N TRP A 278 12.74 -3.05 -8.19
CA TRP A 278 12.98 -3.17 -6.75
C TRP A 278 12.51 -1.96 -5.94
N ILE A 279 12.29 -0.80 -6.56
CA ILE A 279 11.66 0.36 -5.91
C ILE A 279 10.23 -0.02 -5.56
N TYR A 280 9.89 -0.10 -4.27
CA TYR A 280 8.55 -0.46 -3.82
C TYR A 280 7.57 0.71 -3.95
N TYR A 281 8.03 1.91 -3.62
CA TYR A 281 7.31 3.17 -3.79
C TYR A 281 8.25 4.30 -4.24
N ARG A 282 7.72 5.24 -5.05
CA ARG A 282 8.39 6.47 -5.47
C ARG A 282 7.38 7.63 -5.38
N SER A 283 7.73 8.76 -4.73
CA SER A 283 6.94 10.00 -4.79
C SER A 283 6.96 10.61 -6.19
N TRP A 284 6.03 11.50 -6.51
CA TRP A 284 5.92 12.10 -7.85
C TRP A 284 7.19 12.84 -8.30
N ASP A 285 7.86 13.55 -7.39
CA ASP A 285 9.14 14.24 -7.59
C ASP A 285 10.37 13.32 -7.51
N GLY A 286 10.19 12.08 -7.02
CA GLY A 286 11.25 11.08 -6.88
C GLY A 286 12.23 11.31 -5.73
N ARG A 287 11.94 12.24 -4.81
CA ARG A 287 12.73 12.48 -3.59
C ARG A 287 12.51 11.38 -2.55
N VAL A 288 11.26 10.92 -2.34
CA VAL A 288 10.93 9.76 -1.50
C VAL A 288 10.94 8.48 -2.34
N LYS A 289 11.77 7.51 -1.92
CA LYS A 289 11.82 6.16 -2.50
C LYS A 289 11.96 5.14 -1.39
N THR A 290 11.20 4.06 -1.46
CA THR A 290 11.30 2.97 -0.49
C THR A 290 11.43 1.62 -1.18
N MET A 291 11.78 0.60 -0.41
CA MET A 291 11.92 -0.79 -0.86
C MET A 291 11.04 -1.70 0.00
N ASP A 292 10.88 -2.94 -0.44
CA ASP A 292 10.22 -4.03 0.29
C ASP A 292 10.90 -5.34 -0.07
N ILE A 293 12.20 -5.43 0.24
CA ILE A 293 13.12 -6.46 -0.27
C ILE A 293 12.68 -7.89 0.09
N ASN A 294 12.03 -8.04 1.25
CA ASN A 294 11.53 -9.31 1.77
C ASN A 294 10.03 -9.51 1.52
N TYR A 295 9.39 -8.60 0.79
CA TYR A 295 7.97 -8.64 0.47
C TYR A 295 7.06 -8.59 1.72
N ASN A 296 7.54 -8.09 2.86
CA ASN A 296 6.77 -8.01 4.11
C ASN A 296 5.56 -7.07 3.94
N LYS A 297 5.79 -5.85 3.43
CA LYS A 297 4.72 -4.88 3.18
C LYS A 297 3.79 -5.36 2.08
N THR A 298 4.34 -5.96 1.03
CA THR A 298 3.61 -6.55 -0.11
C THR A 298 2.65 -7.62 0.39
N ASN A 299 3.16 -8.61 1.12
CA ASN A 299 2.41 -9.77 1.57
C ASN A 299 1.33 -9.38 2.59
N CYS A 300 1.63 -8.46 3.51
CA CYS A 300 0.61 -7.90 4.41
C CYS A 300 -0.51 -7.20 3.64
N THR A 301 -0.15 -6.30 2.72
CA THR A 301 -1.11 -5.53 1.91
C THR A 301 -2.02 -6.46 1.13
N LEU A 302 -1.45 -7.43 0.40
CA LEU A 302 -2.21 -8.38 -0.39
C LEU A 302 -3.12 -9.28 0.47
N SER A 303 -2.67 -9.65 1.67
CA SER A 303 -3.48 -10.42 2.61
C SER A 303 -4.69 -9.62 3.12
N LYS A 304 -4.50 -8.34 3.46
CA LYS A 304 -5.60 -7.44 3.88
C LYS A 304 -6.64 -7.23 2.78
N LEU A 305 -6.19 -7.13 1.53
CA LEU A 305 -7.07 -6.91 0.38
C LEU A 305 -7.71 -8.20 -0.14
N ARG A 306 -7.43 -9.35 0.47
CA ARG A 306 -8.00 -10.64 0.05
C ARG A 306 -9.52 -10.62 0.17
N GLY A 307 -10.21 -11.01 -0.89
CA GLY A 307 -11.67 -11.06 -0.95
C GLY A 307 -12.35 -9.73 -1.26
N TYR A 308 -11.60 -8.62 -1.42
CA TYR A 308 -12.17 -7.34 -1.82
C TYR A 308 -12.36 -7.32 -3.35
N SER A 309 -13.32 -6.55 -3.86
CA SER A 309 -13.56 -6.45 -5.30
C SER A 309 -14.14 -5.10 -5.71
N GLY A 310 -13.87 -4.67 -6.94
CA GLY A 310 -14.36 -3.41 -7.49
C GLY A 310 -13.93 -2.22 -6.64
N THR A 311 -14.93 -1.50 -6.11
CA THR A 311 -14.79 -0.34 -5.20
C THR A 311 -15.28 -0.63 -3.77
N GLN A 312 -15.51 -1.90 -3.41
CA GLN A 312 -16.01 -2.27 -2.09
C GLN A 312 -15.04 -1.86 -0.98
N ARG A 313 -15.57 -1.40 0.17
CA ARG A 313 -14.77 -1.03 1.35
C ARG A 313 -13.72 0.05 1.04
N ALA A 314 -14.12 1.05 0.26
CA ALA A 314 -13.38 2.30 0.14
C ALA A 314 -13.74 3.23 1.32
N PRO A 315 -12.75 3.81 2.01
CA PRO A 315 -11.32 3.66 1.76
C PRO A 315 -10.72 2.36 2.29
N ALA A 316 -9.66 1.89 1.63
CA ALA A 316 -8.93 0.71 2.07
C ALA A 316 -8.03 1.04 3.28
N ASP A 317 -8.22 0.35 4.41
CA ASP A 317 -7.29 0.44 5.55
C ASP A 317 -6.05 -0.44 5.35
N LEU A 318 -4.95 0.21 4.95
CA LEU A 318 -3.63 -0.41 4.77
C LEU A 318 -2.56 0.17 5.71
N ALA A 319 -2.95 1.02 6.66
CA ALA A 319 -2.02 1.78 7.50
C ALA A 319 -1.11 0.87 8.32
N SER A 320 -1.63 -0.26 8.84
CA SER A 320 -0.83 -1.22 9.59
C SER A 320 0.24 -1.93 8.74
N CYS A 321 -0.03 -2.20 7.45
CA CYS A 321 0.94 -2.87 6.56
C CYS A 321 2.03 -1.92 6.09
N ASN A 322 1.68 -0.65 5.86
CA ASN A 322 2.63 0.36 5.40
C ASN A 322 3.69 0.70 6.46
N ARG A 323 3.39 0.42 7.73
CA ARG A 323 4.26 0.60 8.91
C ARG A 323 5.16 -0.61 9.24
N LEU A 324 5.02 -1.75 8.55
CA LEU A 324 5.86 -2.93 8.80
C LEU A 324 7.31 -2.68 8.36
N LEU A 325 8.27 -3.12 9.19
CA LEU A 325 9.70 -3.10 8.93
C LEU A 325 10.19 -4.38 8.24
#